data_AF-A0A2E6VEV5-F1
#
_entry.id   AF-A0A2E6VEV5-F1
#
_cell.length_a   1.000
_cell.length_b   1.000
_cell.length_c   1.000
_cell.angle_alpha   90.00
_cell.angle_beta   90.00
_cell.angle_gamma   90.00
#
_symmetry.space_group_name_H-M   'P 1'
#
loop_
_entity.id
_entity.type
_entity.pdbx_description
1 polymer ?
#
loop_
_entity_poly.entity_id
_entity_poly.type
_entity_poly.pdbx_seq_one_letter_code
_entity_poly.pdbx_strand_id
1 'polypeptide(L)' 'MQNSEHLLRKRFKLRQEYLRLIEDAYNLRQTDHALSDFSEFKATKILHQLNKLKFVIGDTNLQVN' A
#
# COMPACT_ATOMS: atom_id res chain seq x y z
N MET A 1 -6.44 -12.87 19.00
CA MET A 1 -7.06 -12.15 17.86
C MET A 1 -6.75 -10.63 17.82
N GLN A 2 -5.80 -10.07 18.59
CA GLN A 2 -5.44 -8.64 18.51
C GLN A 2 -4.44 -8.31 17.37
N ASN A 3 -3.52 -9.23 17.07
CA ASN A 3 -2.49 -9.02 16.05
C ASN A 3 -3.09 -8.93 14.63
N SER A 4 -4.13 -9.73 14.34
CA SER A 4 -4.84 -9.70 13.05
C SER A 4 -5.52 -8.35 12.82
N GLU A 5 -6.20 -7.80 13.83
CA GLU A 5 -6.86 -6.49 13.77
C GLU A 5 -5.85 -5.36 13.51
N HIS A 6 -4.69 -5.39 14.19
CA HIS A 6 -3.64 -4.41 13.97
C HIS A 6 -3.09 -4.48 12.53
N LEU A 7 -2.87 -5.69 12.01
CA LEU A 7 -2.42 -5.91 10.63
C LEU A 7 -3.45 -5.44 9.59
N LEU A 8 -4.74 -5.69 9.84
CA LEU A 8 -5.83 -5.22 8.97
C LEU A 8 -5.93 -3.69 8.96
N ARG A 9 -5.82 -3.03 10.12
CA ARG A 9 -5.78 -1.56 10.22
C ARG A 9 -4.57 -0.99 9.50
N LYS A 10 -3.40 -1.60 9.66
CA LYS A 10 -2.17 -1.20 8.94
C LYS A 10 -2.36 -1.33 7.42
N ARG A 11 -2.90 -2.46 6.95
CA ARG A 11 -3.22 -2.69 5.53
C ARG A 11 -4.18 -1.62 5.00
N PHE A 12 -5.21 -1.26 5.77
CA PHE A 12 -6.14 -0.20 5.37
C PHE A 12 -5.45 1.15 5.20
N LYS A 13 -4.63 1.56 6.18
CA LYS A 13 -3.87 2.82 6.10
C LYS A 13 -2.92 2.86 4.90
N LEU A 14 -2.14 1.80 4.70
CA LEU A 14 -1.24 1.68 3.56
C LEU A 14 -1.99 1.74 2.22
N ARG A 15 -3.20 1.17 2.13
CA ARG A 15 -4.01 1.25 0.93
C ARG A 15 -4.47 2.68 0.63
N GLN A 16 -4.89 3.43 1.65
CA GLN A 16 -5.27 4.84 1.48
C GLN A 16 -4.08 5.69 1.02
N GLU A 17 -2.92 5.49 1.63
CA GLU A 17 -1.68 6.19 1.25
C GLU A 17 -1.24 5.84 -0.18
N TYR A 18 -1.31 4.57 -0.56
CA TYR A 18 -1.03 4.13 -1.94
C TYR A 18 -1.92 4.85 -2.96
N LEU A 19 -3.24 4.88 -2.72
CA LEU A 19 -4.18 5.51 -3.64
C LEU A 19 -3.90 7.01 -3.78
N ARG A 20 -3.63 7.69 -2.66
CA ARG A 20 -3.24 9.10 -2.67
C ARG A 20 -1.98 9.35 -3.48
N LEU A 21 -0.94 8.52 -3.31
CA LEU A 21 0.31 8.68 -4.05
C LEU A 21 0.14 8.45 -5.56
N ILE A 22 -0.73 7.52 -5.97
CA ILE A 22 -1.08 7.31 -7.37
C ILE A 22 -1.85 8.52 -7.94
N GLU A 23 -2.78 9.07 -7.17
CA GLU A 23 -3.50 10.29 -7.55
C GLU A 23 -2.55 11.48 -7.69
N ASP A 24 -1.66 11.69 -6.71
CA ASP A 24 -0.63 12.74 -6.74
C ASP A 24 0.27 12.56 -7.97
N ALA A 25 0.76 11.33 -8.24
CA ALA A 25 1.56 11.03 -9.42
C ALA A 25 0.83 11.40 -10.72
N TYR A 26 -0.44 11.01 -10.84
CA TYR A 26 -1.25 11.29 -12.02
C TYR A 26 -1.47 12.80 -12.22
N ASN A 27 -1.82 13.52 -11.15
CA ASN A 27 -2.07 14.96 -11.18
C ASN A 27 -0.80 15.76 -11.52
N LEU A 28 0.35 15.31 -11.03
CA LEU A 28 1.63 15.97 -11.25
C LEU A 28 2.27 15.61 -12.60
N ARG A 29 1.77 14.59 -13.29
CA ARG A 29 2.39 14.01 -14.49
C ARG A 29 2.63 14.97 -15.64
N GLN A 30 1.94 16.10 -15.71
CA GLN A 30 2.12 17.12 -16.75
C GLN A 30 2.63 18.46 -16.21
N THR A 31 2.65 18.64 -14.89
CA THR A 31 2.94 19.92 -14.23
C THR A 31 4.28 19.89 -13.52
N ASP A 32 4.63 18.76 -12.90
CA ASP A 32 5.91 18.52 -12.24
C ASP A 32 6.28 17.04 -12.36
N HIS A 33 7.04 16.71 -13.41
CA HIS A 33 7.46 15.34 -13.67
C HIS A 33 8.33 14.76 -12.56
N ALA A 34 9.17 15.59 -11.90
CA ALA A 34 10.05 15.11 -10.85
C ALA A 34 9.26 14.68 -9.61
N LEU A 35 8.25 15.48 -9.22
CA LEU A 35 7.36 15.11 -8.11
C LEU A 35 6.41 13.97 -8.48
N SER A 36 6.00 13.86 -9.75
CA SER A 36 5.25 12.71 -10.27
C SER A 36 6.04 11.41 -10.09
N ASP A 37 7.26 11.34 -10.62
CA ASP A 37 8.14 10.17 -10.50
C ASP A 37 8.41 9.79 -9.03
N PHE A 38 8.59 10.79 -8.17
CA PHE A 38 8.78 10.55 -6.74
C PHE A 38 7.54 9.95 -6.07
N SER A 39 6.35 10.42 -6.45
CA SER A 39 5.07 9.90 -5.97
C SER A 39 4.85 8.46 -6.47
N GLU A 40 5.15 8.18 -7.73
CA GLU A 40 5.10 6.82 -8.30
C GLU A 40 6.03 5.86 -7.55
N PHE A 41 7.29 6.26 -7.36
CA PHE A 41 8.28 5.45 -6.64
C PHE A 41 7.84 5.12 -5.21
N LYS A 42 7.28 6.10 -4.49
CA LYS A 42 6.69 5.88 -3.16
C LYS A 42 5.50 4.93 -3.23
N ALA A 43 4.59 5.11 -4.20
CA ALA A 43 3.44 4.23 -4.37
C ALA A 43 3.89 2.77 -4.60
N THR A 44 4.90 2.54 -5.43
CA THR A 44 5.48 1.20 -5.64
C THR A 44 6.00 0.58 -4.35
N LYS A 45 6.66 1.35 -3.48
CA LYS A 45 7.11 0.87 -2.16
C LYS A 45 5.94 0.47 -1.27
N ILE A 46 4.89 1.28 -1.21
CA ILE A 46 3.69 0.98 -0.42
C ILE A 46 2.98 -0.26 -0.97
N LEU A 47 2.89 -0.40 -2.29
CA LEU A 47 2.33 -1.58 -2.95
C LEU A 47 3.08 -2.86 -2.56
N HIS A 48 4.42 -2.81 -2.52
CA HIS A 48 5.23 -3.94 -2.04
C HIS A 48 4.91 -4.32 -0.60
N GLN A 49 4.74 -3.33 0.29
CA GLN A 49 4.36 -3.58 1.68
C GLN A 49 2.95 -4.18 1.79
N LEU A 50 2.00 -3.72 0.98
CA LEU A 50 0.65 -4.29 0.90
C LEU A 50 0.68 -5.75 0.43
N ASN A 51 1.51 -6.09 -0.55
CA ASN A 51 1.68 -7.47 -1.03
C ASN A 51 2.28 -8.37 0.05
N LYS A 52 3.30 -7.90 0.78
CA LYS A 52 3.84 -8.63 1.95
C LYS A 52 2.77 -8.87 3.02
N LEU A 53 1.97 -7.85 3.35
CA LEU A 53 0.89 -8.00 4.33
C LEU A 53 -0.21 -8.95 3.83
N LYS A 54 -0.53 -8.92 2.53
CA LYS A 54 -1.48 -9.85 1.92
C LYS A 54 -1.00 -11.30 2.07
N PHE A 55 0.28 -11.56 1.82
CA PHE A 55 0.89 -12.88 2.00
C PHE A 55 0.78 -13.34 3.46
N VAL A 56 1.25 -12.52 4.42
CA VAL A 56 1.20 -12.85 5.85
C VAL A 56 -0.24 -13.08 6.35
N ILE A 57 -1.20 -12.24 5.97
CA ILE A 57 -2.60 -12.40 6.36
C ILE A 57 -3.24 -13.61 5.67
N GLY A 58 -2.88 -13.87 4.41
CA GLY A 58 -3.37 -15.01 3.62
C GLY A 58 -2.92 -16.34 4.22
N ASP A 59 -1.64 -16.47 4.60
CA ASP A 59 -1.10 -17.64 5.28
C ASP A 59 -1.78 -17.90 6.63
N THR A 60 -2.11 -16.85 7.39
CA THR A 60 -2.86 -17.01 8.64
C THR A 60 -4.24 -17.65 8.42
N ASN A 61 -4.90 -17.42 7.27
CA ASN A 61 -6.18 -18.05 6.96
C ASN A 61 -6.04 -19.48 6.41
N LEU A 62 -4.87 -19.84 5.87
CA LEU A 62 -4.56 -21.20 5.41
C LEU A 62 -4.21 -22.15 6.55
N GLN A 63 -3.75 -21.63 7.70
CA GLN A 63 -3.43 -22.43 8.90
C GLN A 63 -4.65 -22.72 9.80
N VAL A 64 -5.83 -22.19 9.48
CA VAL A 64 -7.06 -22.36 10.29
C VAL A 64 -7.97 -23.46 9.72
N ASN A 65 -7.54 -24.18 8.68
CA ASN A 65 -8.24 -25.34 8.12
C ASN A 65 -7.48 -26.64 8.40
#